data_AF-A0A1X0JRW1-F1
#
_entry.id   AF-A0A1X0JRW1-F1
#
_cell.length_a   1.000
_cell.length_b   1.000
_cell.length_c   1.000
_cell.angle_alpha   90.00
_cell.angle_beta   90.00
_cell.angle_gamma   90.00
#
_symmetry.space_group_name_H-M   'P 1'
#
loop_
_entity.id
_entity.type
_entity.pdbx_description
1 polymer ?
#
loop_
_entity_poly.entity_id
_entity_poly.type
_entity_poly.pdbx_seq_one_letter_code
_entity_poly.pdbx_strand_id
1 'polypeptide(L)'
;MDRAVRRRTFGTLSTMDRRGAPHATAVIYAVSPPDQPLTLFVTTRSTTAKVHHIRKHPEVAFVIPVPHRLPVFPPSAVQFQGLATILEANDTAAIGAFQKSWFHRRILAAEQRIVSQGGQMCFIAIQPNKTIFSYGIGLSALDILRQPRQAAGQTQLPAGR
;
A
#
# COMPACT_ATOMS: atom_id res chain seq x y z
N MET A 1 -0.63 -13.85 0.20
CA MET A 1 -0.50 -12.41 -0.15
C MET A 1 -1.39 -11.52 0.69
N ASP A 2 -2.70 -11.63 0.51
CA ASP A 2 -3.72 -10.74 1.07
C ASP A 2 -3.58 -10.56 2.60
N ARG A 3 -3.37 -11.67 3.32
CA ARG A 3 -3.09 -11.67 4.78
C ARG A 3 -1.82 -10.89 5.18
N ALA A 4 -0.76 -10.91 4.36
CA ALA A 4 0.48 -10.21 4.67
C ALA A 4 0.33 -8.69 4.50
N VAL A 5 -0.36 -8.25 3.44
CA VAL A 5 -0.69 -6.84 3.18
C VAL A 5 -1.63 -6.30 4.26
N ARG A 6 -2.70 -7.03 4.61
CA ARG A 6 -3.72 -6.63 5.59
C ARG A 6 -3.22 -6.51 7.03
N ARG A 7 -2.10 -7.17 7.37
CA ARG A 7 -1.48 -7.12 8.71
C ARG A 7 -0.51 -5.95 8.89
N ARG A 8 -0.28 -5.17 7.84
CA ARG A 8 0.63 -4.05 7.83
C ARG A 8 -0.14 -2.76 7.58
N THR A 9 0.45 -1.67 8.01
CA THR A 9 -0.16 -0.33 8.00
C THR A 9 0.77 0.69 7.34
N PHE A 10 1.95 0.26 6.90
CA PHE A 10 3.01 1.13 6.42
C PHE A 10 3.65 0.55 5.16
N GLY A 11 3.98 1.42 4.20
CA GLY A 11 4.75 1.06 3.03
C GLY A 11 5.26 2.28 2.29
N THR A 12 5.89 2.02 1.15
CA THR A 12 6.43 3.04 0.26
C THR A 12 5.60 3.08 -1.01
N LEU A 13 5.01 4.25 -1.29
CA LEU A 13 4.29 4.56 -2.52
C LEU A 13 5.23 5.31 -3.47
N SER A 14 5.47 4.71 -4.64
CA SER A 14 6.19 5.32 -5.75
C SER A 14 5.22 5.82 -6.81
N THR A 15 5.38 7.08 -7.18
CA THR A 15 4.61 7.80 -8.20
C THR A 15 5.55 8.39 -9.24
N MET A 16 5.02 8.90 -10.35
CA MET A 16 5.81 9.59 -11.38
C MET A 16 5.36 11.04 -11.51
N ASP A 17 6.31 11.96 -11.57
CA ASP A 17 6.01 13.35 -11.89
C ASP A 17 5.58 13.53 -13.36
N ARG A 18 5.26 14.76 -13.75
CA ARG A 18 4.82 15.09 -15.13
C ARG A 18 5.87 14.79 -16.21
N ARG A 19 7.14 14.62 -15.85
CA ARG A 19 8.25 14.30 -16.76
C ARG A 19 8.59 12.81 -16.72
N GLY A 20 7.85 12.01 -15.95
CA GLY A 20 8.12 10.59 -15.74
C GLY A 20 9.22 10.33 -14.70
N ALA A 21 9.68 11.34 -13.95
CA ALA A 21 10.69 11.15 -12.91
C ALA A 21 10.06 10.45 -11.70
N PRO A 22 10.71 9.40 -11.14
CA PRO A 22 10.16 8.65 -10.03
C PRO A 22 10.21 9.46 -8.72
N HIS A 23 9.14 9.36 -7.93
CA HIS A 23 9.06 9.95 -6.60
C HIS A 23 8.51 8.92 -5.60
N ALA A 24 9.34 8.55 -4.62
CA ALA A 24 9.00 7.57 -3.59
C ALA A 24 8.64 8.28 -2.27
N THR A 25 7.56 7.85 -1.64
CA THR A 25 7.08 8.43 -0.39
C THR A 25 6.63 7.36 0.59
N ALA A 26 7.06 7.47 1.84
CA ALA A 26 6.52 6.66 2.92
C ALA A 26 5.07 7.04 3.21
N VAL A 27 4.20 6.04 3.40
CA VAL A 27 2.77 6.23 3.65
C VAL A 27 2.24 5.25 4.68
N ILE A 28 1.25 5.71 5.44
CA ILE A 28 0.37 4.85 6.21
C ILE A 28 -0.83 4.50 5.34
N TYR A 29 -1.24 3.24 5.36
CA TYR A 29 -2.39 2.77 4.61
C TYR A 29 -3.31 1.90 5.46
N ALA A 30 -4.60 1.96 5.14
CA ALA A 30 -5.59 0.98 5.54
C ALA A 30 -5.96 0.09 4.36
N VAL A 31 -6.59 -1.05 4.62
CA VAL A 31 -6.99 -2.01 3.57
C VAL A 31 -8.51 -2.19 3.60
N SER A 32 -9.11 -2.38 2.42
CA SER A 32 -10.51 -2.78 2.27
C SER A 32 -10.87 -4.01 3.14
N PRO A 33 -12.14 -4.34 3.35
CA PRO A 33 -12.55 -5.62 3.95
C PRO A 33 -12.10 -6.87 3.16
N PRO A 34 -11.99 -8.06 3.78
CA PRO A 34 -11.61 -9.30 3.10
C PRO A 34 -12.64 -9.78 2.05
N ASP A 35 -13.90 -9.43 2.24
CA ASP A 35 -15.04 -9.70 1.35
C ASP A 35 -15.12 -8.75 0.15
N GLN A 36 -14.19 -7.79 0.04
CA GLN A 36 -14.10 -6.85 -1.07
C GLN A 36 -12.77 -7.01 -1.82
N PRO A 37 -12.70 -6.58 -3.10
CA PRO A 37 -11.44 -6.51 -3.83
C PRO A 37 -10.35 -5.78 -3.03
N LEU A 38 -9.13 -6.31 -3.08
CA LEU A 38 -8.01 -5.75 -2.33
C LEU A 38 -7.74 -4.33 -2.80
N THR A 39 -8.00 -3.36 -1.91
CA THR A 39 -7.75 -1.94 -2.15
C THR A 39 -7.02 -1.38 -0.94
N LEU A 40 -5.92 -0.68 -1.18
CA LEU A 40 -5.20 0.06 -0.14
C LEU A 40 -5.65 1.50 -0.17
N PHE A 41 -6.02 2.06 0.98
CA PHE A 41 -6.40 3.44 1.14
C PHE A 41 -5.30 4.19 1.88
N VAL A 42 -4.80 5.28 1.30
CA VAL A 42 -3.86 6.20 1.93
C VAL A 42 -4.58 7.52 2.16
N THR A 43 -4.54 8.04 3.39
CA THR A 43 -5.03 9.38 3.70
C THR A 43 -3.92 10.41 3.47
N THR A 44 -4.25 11.55 2.86
CA THR A 44 -3.28 12.63 2.64
C THR A 44 -3.98 13.95 2.29
N ARG A 45 -3.19 15.02 2.10
CA ARG A 45 -3.69 16.31 1.59
C ARG A 45 -3.76 16.31 0.07
N SER A 46 -4.80 16.94 -0.48
CA SER A 46 -5.04 17.06 -1.93
C SER A 46 -3.95 17.84 -2.67
N THR A 47 -3.13 18.59 -1.94
CA THR A 47 -2.04 19.45 -2.44
C THR A 47 -0.67 18.76 -2.46
N THR A 48 -0.57 17.51 -2.00
CA THR A 48 0.73 16.80 -1.98
C THR A 48 1.20 16.42 -3.39
N ALA A 49 2.51 16.33 -3.58
CA ALA A 49 3.12 15.94 -4.86
C ALA A 49 2.59 14.59 -5.35
N LYS A 50 2.42 13.59 -4.48
CA LYS A 50 1.89 12.27 -4.84
C LYS A 50 0.47 12.33 -5.42
N VAL A 51 -0.40 13.21 -4.88
CA VAL A 51 -1.76 13.40 -5.42
C VAL A 51 -1.72 14.05 -6.79
N HIS A 52 -0.86 15.07 -6.94
CA HIS A 52 -0.66 15.73 -8.24
C HIS A 52 -0.11 14.77 -9.31
N HIS A 53 0.83 13.93 -8.92
CA HIS A 53 1.41 12.89 -9.76
C HIS A 53 0.34 11.89 -10.20
N ILE A 54 -0.44 11.34 -9.26
CA ILE A 54 -1.50 10.36 -9.54
C ILE A 54 -2.58 10.92 -10.46
N ARG A 55 -2.94 12.20 -10.32
CA ARG A 55 -3.89 12.85 -11.24
C ARG A 55 -3.41 12.90 -12.70
N LYS A 56 -2.10 12.75 -12.95
CA LYS A 56 -1.50 12.74 -14.29
C LYS A 56 -1.09 11.36 -14.74
N HIS A 57 -0.56 10.56 -13.82
CA HIS A 57 -0.08 9.19 -14.03
C HIS A 57 -0.63 8.30 -12.92
N PRO A 58 -1.79 7.64 -13.14
CA PRO A 58 -2.42 6.80 -12.12
C PRO A 58 -1.64 5.51 -11.83
N GLU A 59 -0.68 5.15 -12.68
CA GLU A 59 0.18 3.99 -12.48
C GLU A 59 1.14 4.22 -11.31
N VAL A 60 1.08 3.33 -10.32
CA VAL A 60 1.92 3.41 -9.12
C VAL A 60 2.62 2.09 -8.83
N ALA A 61 3.72 2.16 -8.10
CA ALA A 61 4.33 0.99 -7.48
C ALA A 61 4.28 1.14 -5.97
N PHE A 62 4.14 0.01 -5.27
CA PHE A 62 4.03 -0.01 -3.83
C PHE A 62 4.90 -1.11 -3.23
N VAL A 63 5.57 -0.80 -2.12
CA VAL A 63 6.43 -1.74 -1.38
C VAL A 63 5.99 -1.79 0.08
N ILE A 64 5.71 -2.97 0.59
CA ILE A 64 5.35 -3.22 1.99
C ILE A 64 6.45 -4.05 2.63
N PRO A 65 7.21 -3.49 3.59
CA PRO A 65 8.16 -4.29 4.35
C PRO A 65 7.43 -5.32 5.21
N VAL A 66 7.91 -6.56 5.18
CA VAL A 66 7.41 -7.66 6.01
C VAL A 66 8.52 -8.09 6.96
N PRO A 67 8.57 -7.52 8.18
CA PRO A 67 9.59 -7.92 9.15
C PRO A 67 9.45 -9.40 9.53
N HIS A 68 10.58 -10.11 9.51
CA HIS A 68 10.72 -11.45 10.07
C HIS A 68 10.91 -11.37 11.58
N ARG A 69 10.47 -12.41 12.30
CA ARG A 69 10.71 -12.53 13.74
C ARG A 69 12.14 -12.95 14.09
N LEU A 70 12.90 -13.45 13.11
CA LEU A 70 14.25 -13.97 13.29
C LEU A 70 15.24 -13.14 12.46
N PRO A 71 16.33 -12.62 13.07
CA PRO A 71 17.27 -11.71 12.42
C PRO A 71 18.15 -12.37 11.34
N VAL A 72 18.15 -13.71 11.26
CA VAL A 72 18.95 -14.49 10.31
C VAL A 72 18.31 -14.53 8.91
N PHE A 73 17.03 -14.16 8.79
CA PHE A 73 16.34 -14.16 7.50
C PHE A 73 16.53 -12.83 6.77
N PRO A 74 16.75 -12.87 5.44
CA PRO A 74 16.79 -11.67 4.64
C PRO A 74 15.47 -10.90 4.78
N PRO A 75 15.48 -9.55 4.72
CA PRO A 75 14.24 -8.78 4.73
C PRO A 75 13.32 -9.21 3.59
N SER A 76 12.05 -9.47 3.90
CA SER A 76 11.04 -9.73 2.88
C SER A 76 10.17 -8.50 2.65
N ALA A 77 9.66 -8.39 1.42
CA ALA A 77 8.74 -7.33 1.05
C ALA A 77 7.69 -7.86 0.07
N VAL A 78 6.46 -7.33 0.23
CA VAL A 78 5.44 -7.44 -0.81
C VAL A 78 5.59 -6.24 -1.72
N GLN A 79 5.70 -6.46 -3.03
CA GLN A 79 5.83 -5.40 -4.01
C GLN A 79 4.75 -5.56 -5.07
N PHE A 80 4.14 -4.48 -5.53
CA PHE A 80 3.20 -4.57 -6.64
C PHE A 80 3.15 -3.27 -7.43
N GLN A 81 2.72 -3.40 -8.67
CA GLN A 81 2.23 -2.28 -9.46
C GLN A 81 0.71 -2.23 -9.36
N GLY A 82 0.17 -1.02 -9.36
CA GLY A 82 -1.26 -0.77 -9.17
C GLY A 82 -1.76 0.43 -9.96
N LEU A 83 -3.07 0.60 -9.99
CA LEU A 83 -3.73 1.84 -10.38
C LEU A 83 -4.20 2.58 -9.13
N ALA A 84 -3.90 3.88 -9.09
CA ALA A 84 -4.31 4.77 -8.03
C ALA A 84 -5.40 5.73 -8.50
N THR A 85 -6.43 5.90 -7.67
CA THR A 85 -7.49 6.90 -7.85
C THR A 85 -7.54 7.82 -6.65
N ILE A 86 -7.84 9.10 -6.90
CA ILE A 86 -8.05 10.09 -5.82
C ILE A 86 -9.53 10.07 -5.47
N LEU A 87 -9.84 9.87 -4.19
CA LEU A 87 -11.18 9.88 -3.64
C LEU A 87 -11.37 11.09 -2.73
N GLU A 88 -12.60 11.57 -2.64
CA GLU A 88 -12.98 12.68 -1.78
C GLU A 88 -12.84 12.31 -0.29
N ALA A 89 -12.71 13.33 0.57
CA ALA A 89 -12.51 13.14 2.01
C ALA A 89 -13.67 12.41 2.72
N ASN A 90 -14.86 12.39 2.11
CA ASN A 90 -16.07 11.76 2.63
C ASN A 90 -16.31 10.34 2.08
N ASP A 91 -15.35 9.77 1.35
CA ASP A 91 -15.48 8.41 0.82
C ASP A 91 -15.67 7.38 1.95
N THR A 92 -16.81 6.70 1.91
CA THR A 92 -17.26 5.82 3.00
C THR A 92 -16.43 4.54 3.08
N ALA A 93 -15.93 4.02 1.96
CA ALA A 93 -15.09 2.82 1.92
C ALA A 93 -13.72 3.10 2.54
N ALA A 94 -13.10 4.23 2.18
CA ALA A 94 -11.82 4.66 2.73
C ALA A 94 -11.94 4.99 4.22
N ILE A 95 -12.95 5.75 4.63
CA ILE A 95 -13.24 6.04 6.05
C ILE A 95 -13.45 4.73 6.82
N GLY A 96 -14.27 3.82 6.28
CA GLY A 96 -14.54 2.52 6.90
C GLY A 96 -13.27 1.69 7.09
N ALA A 97 -12.35 1.69 6.11
CA ALA A 97 -11.05 1.02 6.24
C ALA A 97 -10.20 1.59 7.38
N PHE A 98 -10.16 2.92 7.52
CA PHE A 98 -9.42 3.60 8.60
C PHE A 98 -10.10 3.47 9.98
N GLN A 99 -11.40 3.22 10.04
CA GLN A 99 -12.11 3.06 11.32
C GLN A 99 -11.85 1.71 12.01
N LYS A 100 -11.34 0.70 11.29
CA LYS A 100 -11.18 -0.68 11.80
C LYS A 100 -10.16 -0.84 12.93
N SER A 101 -9.17 0.03 13.04
CA SER A 101 -8.14 -0.07 14.09
C SER A 101 -8.02 1.23 14.86
N TRP A 102 -7.65 1.15 16.14
CA TRP A 102 -7.40 2.35 16.94
C TRP A 102 -6.27 3.21 16.35
N PHE A 103 -5.22 2.58 15.82
CA PHE A 103 -4.12 3.28 15.18
C PHE A 103 -4.58 4.08 13.95
N HIS A 104 -5.32 3.45 13.04
CA HIS A 104 -5.85 4.14 11.85
C HIS A 104 -6.85 5.24 12.22
N ARG A 105 -7.71 5.02 13.23
CA ARG A 105 -8.61 6.06 13.74
C ARG A 105 -7.85 7.30 14.23
N ARG A 106 -6.71 7.10 14.91
CA ARG A 106 -5.85 8.22 15.35
C ARG A 106 -5.22 8.97 14.19
N ILE A 107 -4.76 8.26 13.15
CA ILE A 107 -4.20 8.87 11.95
C ILE A 107 -5.27 9.68 11.22
N LEU A 108 -6.46 9.11 11.02
CA LEU A 108 -7.59 9.79 10.40
C LEU A 108 -7.98 11.06 11.17
N ALA A 109 -8.07 10.99 12.50
CA ALA A 109 -8.37 12.14 13.34
C ALA A 109 -7.29 13.24 13.27
N ALA A 110 -6.02 12.86 13.15
CA ALA A 110 -4.91 13.81 13.01
C ALA A 110 -5.00 14.57 11.67
N GLU A 111 -5.24 13.85 10.56
CA GLU A 111 -5.41 14.46 9.23
C GLU A 111 -6.65 15.36 9.19
N GLN A 112 -7.79 14.92 9.75
CA GLN A 112 -9.01 15.72 9.82
C GLN A 112 -8.84 17.03 10.60
N ARG A 113 -7.99 17.06 11.65
CA ARG A 113 -7.67 18.31 12.36
C ARG A 113 -6.89 19.28 11.47
N ILE A 114 -5.96 18.79 10.66
CA ILE A 114 -5.22 19.63 9.71
C ILE A 114 -6.17 20.19 8.65
N VAL A 115 -7.18 19.42 8.22
CA VAL A 115 -8.25 19.88 7.33
C VAL A 115 -9.08 20.99 7.97
N SER A 116 -9.49 20.82 9.22
CA SER A 116 -10.27 21.85 9.94
C SER A 116 -9.54 23.18 10.10
N GLN A 117 -8.21 23.21 9.91
CA GLN A 117 -7.37 24.41 9.90
C GLN A 117 -7.19 25.03 8.49
N GLY A 118 -8.01 24.63 7.52
CA GLY A 118 -8.00 25.16 6.14
C GLY A 118 -7.27 24.27 5.12
N GLY A 119 -6.90 23.04 5.51
CA GLY A 119 -6.39 22.04 4.57
C GLY A 119 -7.50 21.34 3.79
N GLN A 120 -7.17 20.75 2.64
CA GLN A 120 -8.05 19.82 1.91
C GLN A 120 -7.46 18.41 1.99
N MET A 121 -8.23 17.46 2.50
CA MET A 121 -7.87 16.04 2.56
C MET A 121 -8.50 15.29 1.39
N CYS A 122 -7.85 14.21 1.00
CA CYS A 122 -8.37 13.21 0.09
C CYS A 122 -7.85 11.84 0.50
N PHE A 123 -8.43 10.80 -0.08
CA PHE A 123 -7.82 9.48 -0.05
C PHE A 123 -7.20 9.15 -1.40
N ILE A 124 -6.18 8.31 -1.37
CA ILE A 124 -5.67 7.61 -2.54
C ILE A 124 -6.10 6.15 -2.38
N ALA A 125 -6.92 5.64 -3.29
CA ALA A 125 -7.25 4.23 -3.37
C ALA A 125 -6.33 3.57 -4.40
N ILE A 126 -5.67 2.48 -4.00
CA ILE A 126 -4.71 1.76 -4.83
C ILE A 126 -5.20 0.34 -5.00
N GLN A 127 -5.50 -0.02 -6.26
CA GLN A 127 -5.85 -1.37 -6.67
C GLN A 127 -4.61 -2.06 -7.24
N PRO A 128 -4.13 -3.17 -6.65
CA PRO A 128 -2.98 -3.90 -7.18
C PRO A 128 -3.31 -4.65 -8.48
N ASN A 129 -2.44 -4.56 -9.49
CA ASN A 129 -2.62 -5.17 -10.82
C ASN A 129 -1.79 -6.45 -10.97
N LYS A 130 -0.51 -6.37 -10.59
CA LYS A 130 0.49 -7.44 -10.69
C LYS A 130 1.36 -7.38 -9.43
N THR A 131 1.43 -8.48 -8.70
CA THR A 131 2.18 -8.56 -7.43
C THR A 131 3.43 -9.39 -7.61
N ILE A 132 4.56 -8.86 -7.15
CA ILE A 132 5.87 -9.50 -7.15
C ILE A 132 6.30 -9.63 -5.68
N PHE A 133 6.67 -10.84 -5.25
CA PHE A 133 7.19 -11.04 -3.91
C PHE A 133 8.70 -11.06 -3.97
N SER A 134 9.32 -10.25 -3.11
CA SER A 134 10.75 -10.32 -2.88
C SER A 134 10.98 -11.15 -1.62
N TYR A 135 11.58 -12.32 -1.83
CA TYR A 135 12.12 -13.25 -0.84
C TYR A 135 11.11 -13.87 0.15
N GLY A 136 10.82 -15.16 -0.04
CA GLY A 136 10.36 -16.05 1.04
C GLY A 136 8.90 -15.96 1.48
N ILE A 137 8.05 -15.16 0.82
CA ILE A 137 6.62 -15.14 1.11
C ILE A 137 5.96 -16.37 0.47
N GLY A 138 5.85 -17.45 1.23
CA GLY A 138 5.25 -18.73 0.81
C GLY A 138 6.23 -19.91 0.71
N LEU A 139 7.50 -19.71 1.05
CA LEU A 139 8.52 -20.77 1.09
C LEU A 139 8.96 -21.05 2.54
N SER A 140 9.31 -22.29 2.85
CA SER A 140 9.85 -22.61 4.17
C SER A 140 11.25 -22.02 4.33
N ALA A 141 11.68 -21.78 5.57
CA ALA A 141 13.03 -21.31 5.90
C ALA A 141 14.15 -22.17 5.25
N LEU A 142 13.91 -23.48 5.14
CA LEU A 142 14.83 -24.44 4.53
C LEU A 142 14.91 -24.28 3.01
N ASP A 143 13.81 -23.93 2.34
CA ASP A 143 13.76 -23.73 0.88
C ASP A 143 14.51 -22.45 0.48
N ILE A 144 14.38 -21.39 1.28
CA ILE A 144 15.09 -20.12 1.08
C ILE A 144 16.62 -20.34 1.18
N LEU A 145 17.06 -21.19 2.11
CA LEU A 145 18.48 -21.48 2.32
C LEU A 145 19.06 -22.37 1.20
N ARG A 146 18.28 -23.34 0.71
CA ARG A 146 18.72 -24.32 -0.30
C ARG A 146 18.66 -23.79 -1.73
N GLN A 147 17.76 -22.85 -2.03
CA GLN A 147 17.54 -22.36 -3.40
C GLN A 147 17.33 -20.83 -3.46
N PRO A 148 18.38 -20.02 -3.21
CA PRO A 148 18.27 -18.56 -3.15
C PRO A 148 17.76 -17.92 -4.45
N ARG A 149 17.99 -18.53 -5.62
CA ARG A 149 17.50 -18.05 -6.92
C ARG A 149 15.98 -18.19 -7.11
N GLN A 150 15.34 -19.13 -6.41
CA GLN A 150 13.88 -19.34 -6.47
C GLN A 150 13.11 -18.56 -5.38
N ALA A 151 13.84 -17.93 -4.45
CA ALA A 151 13.23 -17.20 -3.35
C ALA A 151 12.46 -15.93 -3.78
N ALA A 152 12.71 -15.40 -4.98
CA ALA A 152 11.91 -14.36 -5.62
C ALA A 152 10.66 -14.98 -6.29
N GLY A 153 9.68 -15.38 -5.49
CA GLY A 153 8.43 -15.93 -5.99
C GLY A 153 7.55 -14.85 -6.63
N GLN A 154 7.23 -14.97 -7.92
CA GLN A 154 6.15 -14.21 -8.53
C GLN A 154 4.84 -14.98 -8.31
N THR A 155 3.84 -14.38 -7.65
CA THR A 155 2.47 -14.93 -7.68
C THR A 155 1.54 -13.90 -8.31
N GLN A 156 0.91 -14.31 -9.41
CA GLN A 156 -0.15 -13.52 -10.02
C GLN A 156 -1.36 -13.54 -9.08
N LEU A 157 -2.01 -12.38 -8.92
CA LEU A 157 -3.33 -12.34 -8.31
C LEU A 157 -4.25 -13.23 -9.15
N PRO A 158 -4.98 -14.19 -8.57
CA PRO A 158 -6.08 -14.80 -9.30
C PRO A 158 -7.02 -13.67 -9.70
N ALA A 159 -7.34 -13.58 -11.00
CA ALA A 159 -8.38 -12.67 -11.47
C ALA A 159 -9.64 -12.98 -10.65
N GLY A 160 -10.17 -11.95 -9.98
CA GLY A 160 -11.28 -12.10 -9.05
C GLY A 160 -12.44 -12.85 -9.69
N ARG A 161 -13.05 -13.73 -8.88
CA ARG A 161 -14.37 -14.31 -9.12
C ARG A 161 -15.40 -13.51 -8.33
#